data_AF-A0A920A916-F1
#
_entry.id   AF-A0A920A916-F1
#
_cell.length_a   1.000
_cell.length_b   1.000
_cell.length_c   1.000
_cell.angle_alpha   90.00
_cell.angle_beta   90.00
_cell.angle_gamma   90.00
#
_symmetry.space_group_name_H-M   'P 1'
#
loop_
_entity.id
_entity.type
_entity.pdbx_description
1 polymer ?
#
loop_
_entity_poly.entity_id
_entity_poly.type
_entity_poly.pdbx_seq_one_letter_code
_entity_poly.pdbx_strand_id
1 'polypeptide(L)'
;MNKLVIPLLACIACAVIVSVTAVSVRYEQNLNKENEKKVKILAAAGIVTDKVDQEFSKIKTLYVDFETNKLVSIEDSYDHLKASSNPELSSLVPKSEDIAIIKRRENIAPIYVWLSDDDGY
;
A
#
# COMPACT_ATOMS: atom_id res chain seq x y z
N MET A 1 22.11 36.15 27.96
CA MET A 1 21.77 35.81 26.56
C MET A 1 21.77 34.31 26.25
N ASN A 2 22.49 33.44 26.98
CA ASN A 2 22.66 32.03 26.57
C ASN A 2 21.45 31.09 26.82
N LYS A 3 20.42 31.50 27.57
CA LYS A 3 19.29 30.62 27.94
C LYS A 3 18.36 30.25 26.78
N LEU A 4 18.40 30.99 25.67
CA LEU A 4 17.56 30.73 24.47
C LEU A 4 18.37 30.21 23.27
N VAL A 5 19.67 30.49 23.21
CA VAL A 5 20.53 30.11 22.07
C VAL A 5 20.83 28.61 22.07
N ILE A 6 21.10 28.03 23.25
CA ILE A 6 21.40 26.59 23.39
C ILE A 6 20.22 25.71 22.95
N PRO A 7 18.98 25.90 23.45
CA PRO A 7 17.85 25.07 23.01
C PRO A 7 17.49 25.30 21.53
N LEU A 8 17.68 26.51 21.02
CA LEU A 8 17.46 26.80 19.60
C LEU A 8 18.43 26.02 18.70
N LEU A 9 19.72 26.00 19.05
CA LEU A 9 20.74 25.23 18.31
C LEU A 9 20.50 23.72 18.40
N ALA A 10 20.15 23.21 19.57
CA ALA A 10 19.81 21.80 19.74
C ALA A 10 18.58 21.41 18.89
N CYS A 11 17.56 22.27 18.83
CA CYS A 11 16.36 22.06 18.03
C CYS A 11 16.69 22.01 16.53
N ILE A 12 17.49 22.95 16.03
CA ILE A 12 17.93 22.97 14.63
C ILE A 12 18.77 21.72 14.31
N ALA A 13 19.73 21.37 15.16
CA ALA A 13 20.56 20.18 14.96
C ALA A 13 19.71 18.89 14.90
N CYS A 14 18.75 18.73 15.81
CA CYS A 14 17.85 17.58 15.80
C CYS A 14 16.96 17.55 14.56
N ALA A 15 16.41 18.69 14.13
CA ALA A 15 15.57 18.78 12.93
C ALA A 15 16.35 18.41 11.66
N VAL A 16 17.61 18.84 11.55
CA VAL A 16 18.48 18.49 10.43
C VAL A 16 18.81 16.99 10.43
N ILE A 17 19.18 16.41 11.58
CA ILE A 17 19.49 14.97 11.67
C ILE A 17 18.28 14.10 11.30
N VAL A 18 17.09 14.42 11.84
CA VAL A 18 15.85 13.66 11.55
C VAL A 18 15.44 13.80 10.08
N SER A 19 15.55 14.99 9.50
CA SER A 19 15.17 15.20 8.09
C SER A 19 16.10 14.45 7.12
N VAL A 20 17.41 14.41 7.38
CA VAL A 20 18.37 13.67 6.54
C VAL A 20 18.11 12.17 6.59
N THR A 21 17.95 11.61 7.79
CA THR A 21 17.69 10.16 7.97
C THR A 21 16.35 9.74 7.36
N ALA A 22 15.31 10.57 7.47
CA ALA A 22 14.00 10.27 6.92
C ALA A 22 13.97 10.20 5.38
N VAL A 23 14.81 10.98 4.70
CA VAL A 23 14.84 11.00 3.23
C VAL A 23 15.76 9.91 2.67
N SER A 24 16.92 9.67 3.28
CA SER A 24 17.91 8.72 2.74
C SER A 24 17.41 7.26 2.77
N VAL A 25 16.71 6.85 3.82
CA VAL A 25 16.26 5.46 4.00
C VAL A 25 14.94 5.18 3.26
N ARG A 26 14.20 6.23 2.86
CA ARG A 26 12.86 6.10 2.27
C ARG A 26 12.86 5.35 0.95
N TYR A 27 13.90 5.49 0.15
CA TYR A 27 14.01 4.80 -1.15
C TYR A 27 14.09 3.28 -0.97
N GLU A 28 15.06 2.81 -0.19
CA GLU A 28 15.23 1.38 0.13
C GLU A 28 14.01 0.79 0.84
N GLN A 29 13.37 1.55 1.72
CA GLN A 29 12.13 1.14 2.37
C GLN A 29 10.99 0.92 1.37
N ASN A 30 10.89 1.75 0.33
CA ASN A 30 9.83 1.60 -0.67
C ASN A 30 10.06 0.35 -1.53
N LEU A 31 11.30 0.11 -1.96
CA LEU A 31 11.66 -1.11 -2.71
C LEU A 31 11.39 -2.38 -1.89
N ASN A 32 11.81 -2.39 -0.63
CA ASN A 32 11.59 -3.54 0.25
C ASN A 32 10.11 -3.79 0.52
N LYS A 33 9.29 -2.73 0.69
CA LYS A 33 7.84 -2.85 0.84
C LYS A 33 7.17 -3.48 -0.38
N GLU A 34 7.61 -3.13 -1.57
CA GLU A 34 7.06 -3.70 -2.81
C GLU A 34 7.38 -5.20 -2.90
N ASN A 35 8.63 -5.59 -2.64
CA ASN A 35 9.04 -6.99 -2.62
C ASN A 35 8.31 -7.79 -1.54
N GLU A 36 8.19 -7.24 -0.34
CA GLU A 36 7.45 -7.86 0.75
C GLU A 36 5.97 -8.04 0.39
N LYS A 37 5.36 -7.08 -0.31
CA LYS A 37 3.99 -7.19 -0.81
C LYS A 37 3.85 -8.37 -1.78
N LYS A 38 4.75 -8.49 -2.76
CA LYS A 38 4.75 -9.61 -3.72
C LYS A 38 4.88 -10.96 -3.01
N VAL A 39 5.82 -11.08 -2.08
CA VAL A 39 6.01 -12.30 -1.26
C VAL A 39 4.75 -12.65 -0.48
N LYS A 40 4.11 -11.68 0.18
CA LYS A 40 2.89 -11.92 0.95
C LYS A 40 1.71 -12.32 0.08
N ILE A 41 1.57 -11.73 -1.10
CA ILE A 41 0.52 -12.12 -2.05
C ILE A 41 0.74 -13.57 -2.51
N LEU A 42 1.97 -13.93 -2.88
CA LEU A 42 2.30 -15.31 -3.25
C LEU A 42 2.08 -16.29 -2.09
N ALA A 43 2.49 -15.93 -0.88
CA ALA A 43 2.28 -16.74 0.31
C ALA A 43 0.78 -16.92 0.62
N ALA A 44 -0.06 -15.89 0.41
CA ALA A 44 -1.50 -15.99 0.55
C ALA A 44 -2.14 -16.92 -0.50
N ALA A 45 -1.52 -17.04 -1.68
CA ALA A 45 -1.87 -18.04 -2.69
C ALA A 45 -1.26 -19.43 -2.41
N GLY A 46 -0.50 -19.60 -1.32
CA GLY A 46 0.17 -20.87 -0.96
C GLY A 46 1.48 -21.13 -1.71
N ILE A 47 2.01 -20.14 -2.43
CA ILE A 47 3.24 -20.25 -3.23
C ILE A 47 4.41 -19.71 -2.41
N VAL A 48 5.34 -20.60 -2.04
CA VAL A 48 6.60 -20.23 -1.37
C VAL A 48 7.74 -20.49 -2.35
N THR A 49 8.45 -19.42 -2.75
CA THR A 49 9.50 -19.48 -3.75
C THR A 49 10.59 -18.47 -3.46
N ASP A 50 11.82 -18.80 -3.84
CA ASP A 50 12.95 -17.86 -3.86
C ASP A 50 12.91 -16.95 -5.10
N LYS A 51 12.09 -17.29 -6.11
CA LYS A 51 11.95 -16.57 -7.38
C LYS A 51 10.65 -15.76 -7.44
N VAL A 52 10.52 -14.81 -6.51
CA VAL A 52 9.31 -13.98 -6.30
C VAL A 52 8.82 -13.32 -7.59
N ASP A 53 9.69 -12.61 -8.32
CA ASP A 53 9.26 -11.87 -9.53
C ASP A 53 8.79 -12.77 -10.67
N GLN A 54 9.32 -14.00 -10.77
CA GLN A 54 8.92 -14.95 -11.81
C GLN A 54 7.56 -15.57 -11.53
N GLU A 55 7.25 -15.84 -10.27
CA GLU A 55 5.92 -16.36 -9.91
C GLU A 55 4.88 -15.24 -9.85
N PHE A 56 5.28 -14.03 -9.45
CA PHE A 56 4.40 -12.87 -9.45
C PHE A 56 4.00 -12.42 -10.86
N SER A 57 4.81 -12.67 -11.89
CA SER A 57 4.44 -12.35 -13.28
C SER A 57 3.24 -13.16 -13.79
N LYS A 58 2.94 -14.30 -13.17
CA LYS A 58 1.74 -15.12 -13.44
C LYS A 58 0.49 -14.60 -12.73
N ILE A 59 0.66 -13.66 -11.78
CA ILE A 59 -0.45 -13.01 -11.09
C ILE A 59 -0.95 -11.84 -11.91
N LYS A 60 -2.23 -11.87 -12.25
CA LYS A 60 -2.92 -10.74 -12.86
C LYS A 60 -3.57 -9.89 -11.78
N THR A 61 -3.28 -8.59 -11.79
CA THR A 61 -3.99 -7.61 -10.94
C THR A 61 -5.24 -7.17 -11.68
N LEU A 62 -6.40 -7.39 -11.07
CA LEU A 62 -7.70 -6.89 -11.51
C LEU A 62 -8.20 -5.88 -10.47
N TYR A 63 -9.18 -5.06 -10.83
CA TYR A 63 -9.79 -4.12 -9.90
C TYR A 63 -11.28 -4.35 -9.85
N VAL A 64 -11.84 -4.32 -8.65
CA VAL A 64 -13.27 -4.42 -8.40
C VAL A 64 -13.79 -3.12 -7.83
N ASP A 65 -14.92 -2.66 -8.33
CA ASP A 65 -15.70 -1.59 -7.72
C ASP A 65 -16.70 -2.18 -6.73
N PHE A 66 -16.63 -1.79 -5.46
CA PHE A 66 -17.51 -2.27 -4.41
C PHE A 66 -18.93 -1.70 -4.47
N GLU A 67 -19.15 -0.59 -5.19
CA GLU A 67 -20.49 -0.04 -5.38
C GLU A 67 -21.25 -0.84 -6.43
N THR A 68 -20.60 -1.15 -7.55
CA THR A 68 -21.23 -1.88 -8.67
C THR A 68 -21.00 -3.38 -8.64
N ASN A 69 -20.06 -3.87 -7.82
CA ASN A 69 -19.56 -5.25 -7.78
C ASN A 69 -19.06 -5.76 -9.13
N LYS A 70 -18.52 -4.86 -9.96
CA LYS A 70 -17.99 -5.20 -11.29
C LYS A 70 -16.49 -5.03 -11.35
N LEU A 71 -15.86 -5.79 -12.23
CA LEU A 71 -14.47 -5.57 -12.59
C LEU A 71 -14.34 -4.29 -13.42
N VAL A 72 -13.40 -3.45 -13.03
CA VAL A 72 -13.09 -2.18 -13.68
C VAL A 72 -11.65 -2.15 -14.13
N SER A 73 -11.37 -1.43 -15.21
CA SER A 73 -10.01 -1.15 -15.65
C SER A 73 -9.62 0.21 -15.08
N ILE A 74 -8.51 0.24 -14.33
CA ILE A 74 -7.93 1.48 -13.79
C ILE A 74 -6.46 1.55 -14.19
N GLU A 75 -5.87 2.72 -14.05
CA GLU A 75 -4.44 2.90 -14.29
C GLU A 75 -3.61 2.12 -13.28
N ASP A 76 -2.47 1.57 -13.73
CA ASP A 76 -1.53 0.83 -12.88
C ASP A 76 -0.95 1.69 -11.74
N SER A 77 -1.07 3.01 -11.83
CA SER A 77 -0.64 3.99 -10.83
C SER A 77 -1.58 4.11 -9.63
N TYR A 78 -2.74 3.44 -9.67
CA TYR A 78 -3.78 3.55 -8.64
C TYR A 78 -3.33 2.97 -7.29
N ASP A 79 -3.40 3.80 -6.26
CA ASP A 79 -3.08 3.44 -4.88
C ASP A 79 -4.36 3.38 -4.04
N HIS A 80 -4.86 2.16 -3.84
CA HIS A 80 -6.09 1.93 -3.07
C HIS A 80 -5.98 2.40 -1.60
N LEU A 81 -4.77 2.41 -1.01
CA LEU A 81 -4.55 2.90 0.36
C LEU A 81 -4.68 4.42 0.44
N LYS A 82 -4.24 5.14 -0.60
CA LYS A 82 -4.52 6.58 -0.70
C LYS A 82 -5.99 6.86 -0.98
N ALA A 83 -6.60 6.03 -1.82
CA ALA A 83 -8.02 6.17 -2.16
C ALA A 83 -8.93 6.00 -0.94
N SER A 84 -8.63 5.08 -0.02
CA SER A 84 -9.41 4.86 1.20
C SER A 84 -9.48 6.11 2.11
N SER A 85 -8.49 7.00 2.00
CA SER A 85 -8.44 8.26 2.76
C SER A 85 -9.05 9.46 1.99
N ASN A 86 -9.29 9.35 0.68
CA ASN A 86 -9.84 10.44 -0.13
C ASN A 86 -11.38 10.38 -0.16
N PRO A 87 -12.10 11.43 0.28
CA PRO A 87 -13.56 11.51 0.25
C PRO A 87 -14.23 11.18 -1.09
N GLU A 88 -13.56 11.46 -2.22
CA GLU A 88 -14.12 11.26 -3.57
C GLU A 88 -13.93 9.83 -4.08
N LEU A 89 -12.97 9.08 -3.55
CA LEU A 89 -12.60 7.73 -4.00
C LEU A 89 -12.91 6.65 -2.96
N SER A 90 -13.61 7.02 -1.89
CA SER A 90 -13.97 6.12 -0.79
C SER A 90 -15.35 6.44 -0.25
N SER A 91 -15.91 5.45 0.44
CA SER A 91 -17.20 5.54 1.12
C SER A 91 -17.03 5.47 2.63
N LEU A 92 -17.91 6.17 3.36
CA LEU A 92 -18.00 6.03 4.82
C LEU A 92 -18.57 4.65 5.15
N VAL A 93 -17.93 3.95 6.08
CA VAL A 93 -18.44 2.70 6.62
C VAL A 93 -19.30 3.02 7.84
N PRO A 94 -20.61 2.70 7.85
CA PRO A 94 -21.46 2.90 9.01
C PRO A 94 -20.88 2.19 10.24
N LYS A 95 -20.98 2.79 11.43
CA LYS A 95 -20.46 2.20 12.67
C LYS A 95 -21.01 0.80 12.97
N SER A 96 -22.23 0.50 12.52
CA SER A 96 -22.85 -0.82 12.66
C SER A 96 -22.17 -1.90 11.80
N GLU A 97 -21.50 -1.50 10.72
CA GLU A 97 -20.86 -2.40 9.75
C GLU A 97 -19.33 -2.33 9.83
N ASP A 98 -18.79 -1.37 10.59
CA ASP A 98 -17.35 -1.14 10.76
C ASP A 98 -16.70 -2.10 11.77
N ILE A 99 -16.76 -3.40 11.47
CA ILE A 99 -16.17 -4.48 12.29
C ILE A 99 -14.64 -4.31 12.40
N ALA A 100 -14.01 -3.80 11.34
CA ALA A 100 -12.56 -3.63 11.25
C ALA A 100 -12.06 -2.25 11.73
N ILE A 101 -12.95 -1.35 12.16
CA ILE A 101 -12.62 0.00 12.66
C ILE A 101 -11.84 0.82 11.61
N ILE A 102 -12.16 0.65 10.33
CA ILE A 102 -11.53 1.34 9.21
C ILE A 102 -12.14 2.71 8.96
N LYS A 103 -13.38 2.95 9.41
CA LYS A 103 -14.20 4.17 9.23
C LYS A 103 -14.55 4.52 7.78
N ARG A 104 -13.61 4.31 6.85
CA ARG A 104 -13.74 4.52 5.42
C ARG A 104 -13.16 3.33 4.68
N ARG A 105 -13.74 3.04 3.51
CA ARG A 105 -13.29 2.00 2.60
C ARG A 105 -13.17 2.59 1.21
N GLU A 106 -12.09 2.32 0.51
CA GLU A 106 -11.94 2.62 -0.91
C GLU A 106 -13.12 2.07 -1.71
N ASN A 107 -13.52 2.78 -2.77
CA ASN A 107 -14.58 2.31 -3.66
C ASN A 107 -14.07 1.23 -4.61
N ILE A 108 -12.81 1.34 -5.04
CA ILE A 108 -12.17 0.40 -5.95
C ILE A 108 -11.01 -0.28 -5.24
N ALA A 109 -10.96 -1.62 -5.25
CA ALA A 109 -9.87 -2.38 -4.65
C ALA A 109 -9.22 -3.35 -5.64
N PRO A 110 -7.91 -3.62 -5.48
CA PRO A 110 -7.21 -4.61 -6.28
C PRO A 110 -7.56 -6.04 -5.83
N ILE A 111 -7.70 -6.94 -6.80
CA ILE A 111 -7.79 -8.38 -6.64
C ILE A 111 -6.61 -9.00 -7.38
N TYR A 112 -5.92 -9.93 -6.72
CA TYR A 112 -4.80 -10.67 -7.30
C TYR A 112 -5.29 -12.06 -7.69
N VAL A 113 -5.27 -12.35 -8.99
CA VAL A 113 -5.68 -13.65 -9.53
C VAL A 113 -4.45 -14.35 -10.06
N TRP A 114 -4.16 -15.54 -9.52
CA TRP A 114 -3.15 -16.41 -10.09
C TRP A 114 -3.79 -17.24 -11.20
N LEU A 115 -3.25 -17.14 -12.41
CA LEU A 115 -3.70 -17.90 -13.56
C LEU A 115 -2.68 -19.01 -13.80
N SER A 116 -3.13 -20.27 -13.72
CA SER A 116 -2.36 -21.39 -14.25
C SER A 116 -2.63 -21.51 -15.74
N ASP A 117 -1.58 -21.78 -16.52
CA ASP A 117 -1.69 -22.07 -17.96
C ASP A 117 -2.51 -23.35 -18.27
N ASP A 118 -2.98 -24.07 -17.24
CA ASP A 118 -3.75 -25.32 -17.33
C ASP A 118 -5.27 -25.12 -17.11
N ASP A 119 -5.71 -23.88 -16.83
CA ASP A 119 -7.10 -23.58 -16.48
C ASP A 119 -7.84 -23.08 -17.71
N GLY A 120 -8.12 -23.99 -18.65
CA GLY A 120 -8.89 -23.69 -19.86
C GLY A 120 -10.27 -23.08 -19.54
N TYR A 121 -10.45 -21.83 -19.93
CA TYR A 121 -11.76 -21.20 -20.17
C TYR A 121 -11.69 -20.29 -21.39
#